data_AF-A0A382XFJ7-F1
#
_entry.id   AF-A0A382XFJ7-F1
#
_cell.length_a   1.000
_cell.length_b   1.000
_cell.length_c   1.000
_cell.angle_alpha   90.00
_cell.angle_beta   90.00
_cell.angle_gamma   90.00
#
_symmetry.space_group_name_H-M   'P 1'
#
loop_
_entity.id
_entity.type
_entity.pdbx_description
1 polymer ?
#
loop_
_entity_poly.entity_id
_entity_poly.type
_entity_poly.pdbx_seq_one_letter_code
_entity_poly.pdbx_strand_id
1 'polypeptide(L)'
;TQTSEKLDVAIDGVGFFQVERPDGTESYTRDGAFKVGPDGQLTTADALPLAAGIQIDPEVTNVFVSPTGEVSVQTADGEQIIGQLELVRFPNPAGLKAMGGNLFIETEASGPPEIGAPGENGFGVLQQGYLEMSNVNVVEEMVNMIIAQRAYEINSKSIQTSDEMLSRVNQLKR
;
A
#
# COMPACT_ATOMS: atom_id res chain seq x y z
N THR A 1 -8.45 -9.39 3.81
CA THR A 1 -9.05 -10.65 3.31
C THR A 1 -8.17 -11.81 3.67
N GLN A 2 -8.74 -12.92 4.14
CA GLN A 2 -7.96 -14.13 4.35
C GLN A 2 -7.49 -14.68 3.00
N THR A 3 -6.22 -15.05 2.92
CA THR A 3 -5.61 -15.66 1.74
C THR A 3 -5.08 -17.05 2.11
N SER A 4 -4.86 -17.87 1.09
CA SER A 4 -4.24 -19.20 1.26
C SER A 4 -2.72 -19.16 1.14
N GLU A 5 -2.16 -17.99 0.85
CA GLU A 5 -0.73 -17.77 0.70
C GLU A 5 -0.09 -17.49 2.07
N LYS A 6 0.98 -18.21 2.38
CA LYS A 6 1.63 -18.14 3.70
C LYS A 6 2.48 -16.88 3.88
N LEU A 7 2.91 -16.27 2.77
CA LEU A 7 3.75 -15.08 2.77
C LEU A 7 2.93 -13.79 2.74
N ASP A 8 1.61 -13.90 2.62
CA ASP A 8 0.73 -12.75 2.72
C ASP A 8 0.63 -12.31 4.18
N VAL A 9 0.97 -11.05 4.44
CA VAL A 9 0.93 -10.47 5.78
C VAL A 9 0.17 -9.14 5.75
N ALA A 10 -0.88 -9.04 6.54
CA ALA A 10 -1.59 -7.78 6.75
C ALA A 10 -1.09 -7.10 8.02
N ILE A 11 -1.10 -5.78 8.01
CA ILE A 11 -0.88 -4.97 9.22
C ILE A 11 -2.26 -4.66 9.80
N ASP A 12 -2.53 -5.05 11.04
CA ASP A 12 -3.71 -4.61 11.76
C ASP A 12 -3.34 -3.44 12.68
N GLY A 13 -3.67 -2.23 12.25
CA GLY A 13 -3.35 -0.99 12.95
C GLY A 13 -2.51 -0.03 12.11
N VAL A 14 -1.56 0.67 12.74
CA VAL A 14 -0.75 1.71 12.10
C VAL A 14 0.65 1.18 11.80
N GLY A 15 1.14 1.43 10.59
CA GLY A 15 2.46 1.00 10.16
C GLY A 15 2.51 0.78 8.65
N PHE A 16 3.73 0.73 8.13
CA PHE A 16 4.10 0.41 6.76
C PHE A 16 5.30 -0.53 6.80
N PHE A 17 5.37 -1.45 5.84
CA PHE A 17 6.57 -2.20 5.54
C PHE A 17 7.57 -1.32 4.81
N GLN A 18 8.84 -1.46 5.16
CA GLN A 18 9.95 -0.77 4.52
C GLN A 18 10.55 -1.66 3.43
N VAL A 19 10.67 -1.11 2.23
CA VAL A 19 11.24 -1.78 1.06
C VAL A 19 12.38 -0.94 0.51
N GLU A 20 13.40 -1.61 0.02
CA GLU A 20 14.54 -0.96 -0.61
C GLU A 20 14.36 -0.99 -2.13
N ARG A 21 14.52 0.19 -2.75
CA ARG A 21 14.46 0.31 -4.20
C ARG A 21 15.82 -0.03 -4.82
N PRO A 22 15.87 -0.36 -6.12
CA PRO A 22 17.13 -0.64 -6.81
C PRO A 22 18.12 0.54 -6.84
N ASP A 23 17.63 1.75 -6.55
CA ASP A 23 18.44 2.97 -6.41
C ASP A 23 19.05 3.14 -5.01
N GLY A 24 18.79 2.21 -4.08
CA GLY A 24 19.22 2.25 -2.67
C GLY A 24 18.38 3.17 -1.80
N THR A 25 17.29 3.73 -2.32
CA THR A 25 16.37 4.55 -1.52
C THR A 25 15.28 3.71 -0.87
N GLU A 26 14.85 4.14 0.31
CA GLU A 26 13.77 3.47 1.03
C GLU A 26 12.41 3.89 0.47
N SER A 27 11.47 2.96 0.48
CA SER A 27 10.08 3.21 0.20
C SER A 27 9.23 2.41 1.17
N TYR A 28 7.97 2.81 1.29
CA TYR A 28 7.06 2.30 2.29
C TYR A 28 5.82 1.74 1.60
N THR A 29 5.33 0.60 2.04
CA THR A 29 4.11 -0.02 1.49
C THR A 29 3.29 -0.65 2.60
N ARG A 30 1.99 -0.75 2.41
CA ARG A 30 1.13 -1.61 3.24
C ARG A 30 0.77 -2.91 2.56
N ASP A 31 1.20 -3.07 1.31
CA ASP A 31 1.05 -4.32 0.61
C ASP A 31 2.01 -5.34 1.21
N GLY A 32 1.45 -6.42 1.75
CA GLY A 32 2.19 -7.54 2.29
C GLY A 32 2.05 -8.80 1.47
N ALA A 33 1.74 -8.69 0.17
CA ALA A 33 1.82 -9.80 -0.78
C ALA A 33 3.30 -10.13 -1.10
N PHE A 34 3.99 -10.74 -0.14
CA PHE A 34 5.42 -11.04 -0.27
C PHE A 34 5.70 -12.35 -0.98
N LYS A 35 6.87 -12.42 -1.59
CA LYS A 35 7.41 -13.60 -2.29
C LYS A 35 8.88 -13.77 -1.97
N VAL A 36 9.34 -15.01 -1.97
CA VAL A 36 10.77 -15.32 -1.88
C VAL A 36 11.39 -15.13 -3.26
N GLY A 37 12.36 -14.23 -3.34
CA GLY A 37 13.13 -13.98 -4.55
C GLY A 37 14.16 -15.08 -4.82
N PRO A 38 14.84 -15.05 -5.98
CA PRO A 38 15.86 -16.04 -6.36
C PRO A 38 17.04 -16.11 -5.38
N ASP A 39 17.34 -15.00 -4.72
CA ASP A 39 18.43 -14.85 -3.75
C ASP A 39 17.99 -15.19 -2.31
N GLY A 40 16.79 -15.77 -2.13
CA GLY A 40 16.20 -16.10 -0.83
C GLY A 40 15.64 -14.89 -0.07
N GLN A 41 15.76 -13.67 -0.58
CA GLN A 41 15.23 -12.49 0.10
C GLN A 41 13.71 -12.40 -0.03
N LEU A 42 13.04 -11.90 1.01
CA LEU A 42 11.64 -11.51 0.88
C LEU A 42 11.53 -10.27 0.00
N THR A 43 10.64 -10.35 -0.99
CA THR A 43 10.39 -9.29 -1.96
C THR A 43 8.89 -9.02 -2.09
N THR A 44 8.51 -7.81 -2.49
CA THR A 44 7.12 -7.48 -2.84
C THR A 44 6.71 -8.08 -4.20
N ALA A 45 5.46 -7.89 -4.60
CA ALA A 45 4.98 -8.24 -5.93
C ALA A 45 5.81 -7.61 -7.08
N ASP A 46 6.42 -6.45 -6.84
CA ASP A 46 7.31 -5.74 -7.77
C ASP A 46 8.78 -6.15 -7.66
N ALA A 47 9.07 -7.27 -6.97
CA ALA A 47 10.42 -7.78 -6.72
C ALA A 47 11.35 -6.81 -5.96
N LEU A 48 10.77 -5.92 -5.14
CA LEU A 48 11.53 -5.03 -4.26
C LEU A 48 11.84 -5.73 -2.94
N PRO A 49 13.12 -5.83 -2.52
CA PRO A 49 13.48 -6.46 -1.25
C PRO A 49 12.97 -5.68 -0.04
N LEU A 50 12.63 -6.38 1.03
CA LEU A 50 12.34 -5.75 2.32
C LEU A 50 13.63 -5.30 2.99
N ALA A 51 13.61 -4.12 3.62
CA ALA A 51 14.76 -3.55 4.31
C ALA A 51 15.20 -4.39 5.54
N ALA A 52 14.30 -5.20 6.09
CA ALA A 52 14.61 -6.11 7.21
C ALA A 52 15.68 -7.17 6.86
N GLY A 53 16.04 -7.34 5.58
CA GLY A 53 17.16 -8.20 5.16
C GLY A 53 16.93 -9.69 5.45
N ILE A 54 15.67 -10.11 5.60
CA ILE A 54 15.31 -11.47 5.95
C ILE A 54 15.58 -12.40 4.77
N GLN A 55 16.43 -13.40 4.99
CA GLN A 55 16.77 -14.44 4.01
C GLN A 55 16.06 -15.75 4.39
N ILE A 56 15.27 -16.25 3.47
CA ILE A 56 14.57 -17.52 3.51
C ILE A 56 15.23 -18.45 2.51
N ASP A 57 15.70 -19.60 2.98
CA ASP A 57 16.21 -20.63 2.10
C ASP A 57 15.05 -21.15 1.21
N PRO A 58 15.20 -21.19 -0.13
CA PRO A 58 14.16 -21.68 -1.02
C PRO A 58 13.75 -23.14 -0.77
N GLU A 59 14.53 -23.94 -0.03
CA GLU A 59 14.14 -25.31 0.36
C GLU A 59 13.12 -25.34 1.52
N VAL A 60 12.89 -24.22 2.22
CA VAL A 60 11.92 -24.13 3.32
C VAL A 60 10.49 -24.13 2.79
N THR A 61 9.69 -25.10 3.25
CA THR A 61 8.29 -25.27 2.81
C THR A 61 7.27 -24.47 3.64
N ASN A 62 7.60 -24.17 4.90
CA ASN A 62 6.72 -23.46 5.84
C ASN A 62 7.45 -22.29 6.49
N VAL A 63 6.89 -21.09 6.31
CA VAL A 63 7.31 -19.85 6.98
C VAL A 63 6.15 -19.44 7.88
N PHE A 64 6.46 -19.08 9.12
CA PHE A 64 5.51 -18.55 10.09
C PHE A 64 5.91 -17.12 10.43
N VAL A 65 4.93 -16.24 10.51
CA VAL A 65 5.13 -14.84 10.89
C VAL A 65 4.29 -14.57 12.12
N SER A 66 4.97 -14.33 13.24
CA SER A 66 4.31 -14.00 14.50
C SER A 66 3.73 -12.59 14.45
N PRO A 67 2.68 -12.30 15.26
CA PRO A 67 2.09 -10.95 15.33
C PRO A 67 3.07 -9.85 15.78
N THR A 68 4.15 -10.24 16.44
CA THR A 68 5.28 -9.41 16.90
C THR A 68 6.31 -9.11 15.81
N GLY A 69 6.13 -9.64 14.59
CA GLY A 69 7.06 -9.48 13.49
C GLY A 69 8.10 -10.58 13.36
N GLU A 70 8.24 -11.47 14.35
CA GLU A 70 9.23 -12.55 14.27
C GLU A 70 8.88 -13.52 13.15
N VAL A 71 9.83 -13.72 12.23
CA VAL A 71 9.73 -14.66 11.13
C VAL A 71 10.50 -15.91 11.50
N SER A 72 9.78 -17.03 11.54
CA SER A 72 10.34 -18.36 11.78
C SER A 72 10.13 -19.26 10.56
N VAL A 73 11.08 -20.17 10.36
CA VAL A 73 11.03 -21.18 9.30
C VAL A 73 11.01 -22.56 9.93
N GLN A 74 10.24 -23.46 9.34
CA GLN A 74 10.24 -24.85 9.74
C GLN A 74 11.28 -25.62 8.91
N THR A 75 12.36 -26.00 9.57
CA THR A 75 13.42 -26.86 9.02
C THR A 75 13.22 -28.29 9.52
N ALA A 76 13.92 -29.26 8.92
CA ALA A 76 13.89 -30.67 9.33
C ALA A 76 14.23 -30.89 10.83
N ASP A 77 15.00 -29.98 11.43
CA ASP A 77 15.42 -30.03 12.84
C ASP A 77 14.52 -29.23 13.81
N GLY A 78 13.48 -28.56 13.31
CA GLY A 78 12.55 -27.77 14.12
C GLY A 78 12.30 -26.35 13.58
N GLU A 79 11.65 -25.53 14.41
CA GLU A 79 11.36 -24.13 14.09
C GLU A 79 12.55 -23.24 14.44
N GLN A 80 13.07 -22.50 13.46
CA GLN A 80 14.19 -21.57 13.64
C GLN A 80 13.74 -20.15 13.30
N ILE A 81 14.08 -19.19 14.17
CA ILE A 81 13.83 -17.77 13.94
C ILE A 81 14.95 -17.24 13.02
N ILE A 82 14.55 -16.62 11.91
CA ILE A 82 15.47 -16.09 10.87
C ILE A 82 15.59 -14.58 10.93
N GLY A 83 14.63 -13.89 11.53
CA GLY A 83 14.64 -12.43 11.67
C GLY A 83 13.34 -11.89 12.21
N GLN A 84 13.24 -10.56 12.28
CA GLN A 84 12.05 -9.85 12.69
C GLN A 84 11.72 -8.78 11.65
N LEU A 85 10.45 -8.72 11.25
CA LEU A 85 9.90 -7.64 10.45
C LEU A 85 9.68 -6.42 11.33
N GLU A 86 10.21 -5.30 10.87
CA GLU A 86 9.98 -4.00 11.50
C GLU A 86 8.92 -3.22 10.70
N LEU A 87 8.17 -2.39 11.43
CA LEU A 87 7.20 -1.48 10.83
C LEU A 87 7.68 -0.05 10.96
N VAL A 88 7.31 0.75 9.97
CA VAL A 88 7.57 2.19 9.96
C VAL A 88 6.27 2.94 10.11
N ARG A 89 6.24 3.91 11.02
CA ARG A 89 5.13 4.83 11.21
C ARG A 89 5.60 6.24 10.89
N PHE A 90 4.67 7.03 10.35
CA PHE A 90 4.86 8.45 10.14
C PHE A 90 3.91 9.23 11.03
N PRO A 91 4.34 10.34 11.64
CA PRO A 91 3.45 11.25 12.36
C PRO A 91 2.28 11.74 11.49
N ASN A 92 2.55 12.00 10.21
CA ASN A 92 1.54 12.42 9.25
C ASN A 92 1.55 11.55 7.98
N PRO A 93 0.79 10.44 7.93
CA PRO A 93 0.74 9.57 6.75
C PRO A 93 0.15 10.26 5.51
N ALA A 94 -0.68 11.31 5.67
CA ALA A 94 -1.21 12.07 4.53
C ALA A 94 -0.15 12.93 3.84
N GLY A 95 0.98 13.17 4.50
CA GLY A 95 2.15 13.84 3.91
C GLY A 95 2.99 12.92 3.02
N LEU A 96 2.76 11.61 3.05
CA LEU A 96 3.50 10.67 2.20
C LEU A 96 3.15 10.87 0.73
N LYS A 97 4.17 10.79 -0.13
CA LYS A 97 3.96 10.89 -1.57
C LYS A 97 3.86 9.50 -2.17
N ALA A 98 2.72 9.21 -2.80
CA ALA A 98 2.54 7.96 -3.54
C ALA A 98 3.38 7.98 -4.83
N MET A 99 4.20 6.95 -5.03
CA MET A 99 5.02 6.75 -6.24
C MET A 99 4.36 5.80 -7.24
N GLY A 100 3.19 5.23 -6.90
CA GLY A 100 2.50 4.19 -7.67
C GLY A 100 2.77 2.79 -7.10
N GLY A 101 1.98 1.80 -7.51
CA GLY A 101 2.14 0.41 -7.04
C GLY A 101 2.03 0.25 -5.52
N ASN A 102 1.21 1.07 -4.86
CA ASN A 102 1.08 1.11 -3.40
C ASN A 102 2.37 1.48 -2.64
N LEU A 103 3.37 2.01 -3.34
CA LEU A 103 4.61 2.53 -2.76
C LEU A 103 4.47 4.01 -2.38
N PHE A 104 5.01 4.34 -1.22
CA PHE A 104 5.05 5.66 -0.64
C PHE A 104 6.50 6.05 -0.35
N ILE A 105 6.79 7.35 -0.47
CA ILE A 105 8.06 7.93 -0.04
C ILE A 105 7.81 8.98 1.02
N GLU A 106 8.79 9.15 1.90
CA GLU A 106 8.78 10.21 2.90
C GLU A 106 8.85 11.59 2.24
N THR A 107 8.26 12.58 2.91
CA THR A 107 8.38 13.98 2.55
C THR A 107 8.58 14.82 3.81
N GLU A 108 8.97 16.09 3.64
CA GLU A 108 9.04 17.02 4.77
C GLU A 108 7.68 17.15 5.51
N ALA A 109 6.56 16.96 4.78
CA ALA A 109 5.22 17.02 5.36
C ALA A 109 4.80 15.74 6.11
N SER A 110 5.43 14.59 5.85
CA SER A 110 5.13 13.35 6.58
C SER A 110 5.78 13.31 7.96
N GLY A 111 6.87 14.05 8.13
CA GLY A 111 7.77 13.93 9.28
C GLY A 111 8.72 12.74 9.13
N PRO A 112 9.66 12.58 10.08
CA PRO A 112 10.65 11.51 10.04
C PRO A 112 9.99 10.13 10.26
N PRO A 113 10.54 9.07 9.65
CA PRO A 113 10.09 7.70 9.87
C PRO A 113 10.45 7.23 11.28
N GLU A 114 9.46 6.69 11.99
CA GLU A 114 9.65 5.99 13.25
C GLU A 114 9.62 4.49 12.98
N ILE A 115 10.74 3.80 13.22
CA ILE A 115 10.86 2.34 13.05
C ILE A 115 10.63 1.67 14.40
N GLY A 116 9.88 0.58 14.42
CA GLY A 116 9.65 -0.22 15.62
C GLY A 116 9.10 -1.61 15.35
N ALA A 117 9.11 -2.43 16.40
CA ALA A 117 8.53 -3.76 16.36
C ALA A 117 6.99 -3.70 16.28
N PRO A 118 6.35 -4.58 15.49
CA PRO A 118 4.90 -4.75 15.49
C PRO A 118 4.34 -5.00 16.89
N GLY A 119 3.22 -4.35 17.23
CA GLY A 119 2.53 -4.49 18.51
C GLY A 119 3.13 -3.71 19.69
N GLU A 120 4.30 -3.07 19.54
CA GLU A 120 4.87 -2.18 20.56
C GLU A 120 4.60 -0.70 20.22
N ASN A 121 4.73 0.22 21.18
CA ASN A 121 4.70 1.69 20.94
C ASN A 121 3.55 2.24 20.04
N GLY A 122 2.41 1.55 19.99
CA GLY A 122 1.27 1.91 19.14
C GLY A 122 1.42 1.53 17.66
N PHE A 123 2.39 0.68 17.31
CA PHE A 123 2.47 0.00 16.03
C PHE A 123 1.38 -1.08 15.91
N GLY A 124 0.90 -1.30 14.69
CA GLY A 124 -0.01 -2.39 14.39
C GLY A 124 0.62 -3.77 14.62
N VAL A 125 -0.22 -4.78 14.73
CA VAL A 125 0.21 -6.18 14.81
C VAL A 125 0.20 -6.81 13.42
N LEU A 126 1.05 -7.80 13.18
CA LEU A 126 1.03 -8.54 11.92
C LEU A 126 0.02 -9.68 11.97
N GLN A 127 -0.66 -9.90 10.85
CA GLN A 127 -1.61 -10.99 10.66
C GLN A 127 -1.22 -11.78 9.41
N GLN A 128 -0.67 -12.98 9.61
CA GLN A 128 -0.28 -13.87 8.53
C GLN A 128 -1.50 -14.50 7.85
N GLY A 129 -1.43 -14.71 6.54
CA GLY A 129 -2.51 -15.28 5.73
C GLY A 129 -3.64 -14.29 5.49
N TYR A 130 -3.36 -12.99 5.59
CA TYR A 130 -4.29 -11.93 5.30
C TYR A 130 -3.62 -10.88 4.41
N LEU A 131 -4.39 -10.28 3.52
CA LEU A 131 -4.01 -9.05 2.81
C LEU A 131 -4.91 -7.90 3.26
N GLU A 132 -4.35 -6.69 3.41
CA GLU A 132 -5.13 -5.49 3.65
C GLU A 132 -6.08 -5.25 2.46
N MET A 133 -7.38 -5.11 2.73
CA MET A 133 -8.33 -4.66 1.71
C MET A 133 -8.25 -3.15 1.56
N SER A 134 -8.48 -2.66 0.34
CA SER A 134 -8.81 -1.26 0.14
C SER A 134 -10.02 -0.91 1.00
N ASN A 135 -9.87 0.12 1.84
CA ASN A 135 -10.94 0.68 2.65
C ASN A 135 -11.95 1.52 1.84
N VAL A 136 -11.78 1.58 0.51
CA VAL A 136 -12.62 2.38 -0.40
C VAL A 136 -13.88 1.60 -0.74
N ASN A 137 -15.05 2.20 -0.46
CA ASN A 137 -16.33 1.62 -0.80
C ASN A 137 -16.63 1.84 -2.29
N VAL A 138 -16.53 0.77 -3.08
CA VAL A 138 -16.72 0.83 -4.54
C VAL A 138 -18.09 1.41 -4.93
N VAL A 139 -19.15 1.16 -4.15
CA VAL A 139 -20.49 1.68 -4.45
C VAL A 139 -20.54 3.20 -4.30
N GLU A 140 -19.94 3.72 -3.23
CA GLU A 140 -19.92 5.15 -2.94
C GLU A 140 -19.05 5.90 -3.95
N GLU A 141 -17.90 5.32 -4.33
CA GLU A 141 -17.06 5.89 -5.38
C GLU A 141 -17.72 5.89 -6.76
N MET A 142 -18.48 4.85 -7.12
CA MET A 142 -19.26 4.87 -8.37
C MET A 142 -20.32 5.97 -8.35
N VAL A 143 -20.98 6.22 -7.21
CA VAL A 143 -21.95 7.31 -7.07
C VAL A 143 -21.26 8.68 -7.17
N ASN A 144 -20.12 8.85 -6.53
CA ASN A 144 -19.33 10.09 -6.61
C ASN A 144 -18.86 10.36 -8.05
N MET A 145 -18.44 9.32 -8.77
CA MET A 145 -18.11 9.43 -10.20
C MET A 145 -19.33 9.83 -11.03
N ILE A 146 -20.51 9.25 -10.79
CA ILE A 146 -21.76 9.62 -11.49
C ILE A 146 -22.13 11.08 -11.21
N ILE A 147 -22.00 11.55 -9.96
CA ILE A 147 -22.26 12.95 -9.60
C ILE A 147 -21.28 13.88 -10.33
N ALA A 148 -19.99 13.54 -10.36
CA ALA A 148 -18.99 14.30 -11.09
C ALA A 148 -19.26 14.34 -12.60
N GLN A 149 -19.65 13.21 -13.19
CA GLN A 149 -20.05 13.13 -14.61
C GLN A 149 -21.29 13.97 -14.89
N ARG A 150 -22.33 13.90 -14.05
CA ARG A 150 -23.54 14.73 -14.19
C ARG A 150 -23.25 16.21 -14.03
N ALA A 151 -22.40 16.59 -13.08
CA ALA A 151 -21.96 17.97 -12.93
C ALA A 151 -21.23 18.47 -14.18
N TYR A 152 -20.35 17.64 -14.76
CA TYR A 152 -19.68 17.96 -16.03
C TYR A 152 -20.66 18.09 -17.20
N GLU A 153 -21.62 17.16 -17.35
CA GLU A 153 -22.65 17.20 -18.39
C GLU A 153 -23.53 18.45 -18.27
N ILE A 154 -23.99 18.79 -17.05
CA ILE A 154 -24.81 19.98 -16.80
C ILE A 154 -24.03 21.24 -17.11
N ASN A 155 -22.76 21.33 -16.68
CA ASN A 155 -21.89 22.47 -16.96
C ASN A 155 -21.65 22.61 -18.48
N SER A 156 -21.35 21.52 -19.17
CA SER A 156 -21.19 21.51 -20.63
C SER A 156 -22.48 21.93 -21.34
N LYS A 157 -23.64 21.48 -20.86
CA LYS A 157 -24.92 21.83 -21.48
C LYS A 157 -25.26 23.30 -21.25
N SER A 158 -24.98 23.83 -20.05
CA SER A 158 -25.14 25.25 -19.72
C SER A 158 -24.28 26.15 -20.62
N ILE A 159 -23.02 25.75 -20.86
CA ILE A 159 -22.12 26.45 -21.79
C ILE A 159 -22.68 26.42 -23.22
N GLN A 160 -23.09 25.26 -23.73
CA GLN A 160 -23.69 25.15 -25.06
C GLN A 160 -24.94 26.02 -25.22
N THR A 161 -25.83 26.03 -24.21
CA THR A 161 -27.02 26.88 -24.25
C THR A 161 -26.68 28.37 -24.22
N SER A 162 -25.61 28.74 -23.51
CA SER A 162 -25.10 30.11 -23.48
C SER A 162 -24.55 30.51 -24.86
N ASP A 163 -23.79 29.62 -25.51
CA ASP A 163 -23.25 29.84 -26.86
C ASP A 163 -24.36 29.93 -27.92
N GLU A 164 -25.38 29.07 -27.83
CA GLU A 164 -26.55 29.13 -28.70
C GLU A 164 -27.30 30.47 -28.56
N MET A 165 -27.48 30.95 -27.32
CA MET A 165 -28.10 32.24 -27.05
C MET A 165 -27.27 33.39 -27.61
N LEU A 166 -25.94 33.38 -27.42
CA LEU A 166 -25.03 34.37 -28.00
C LEU A 166 -25.07 34.39 -29.54
N SER A 167 -25.12 33.21 -30.17
CA SER A 167 -25.26 33.07 -31.62
C SER A 167 -26.56 33.68 -32.14
N ARG A 168 -27.69 33.43 -31.46
CA ARG A 168 -29.00 34.02 -31.81
C ARG A 168 -29.01 35.54 -31.66
N VAL A 169 -28.41 36.08 -30.59
CA VAL A 169 -28.29 37.54 -30.41
C VAL A 169 -27.49 38.18 -31.55
N ASN A 170 -26.40 37.54 -31.99
CA ASN A 170 -25.62 38.04 -33.13
C ASN A 170 -26.41 38.03 -34.45
N GLN A 171 -27.31 37.06 -34.67
CA GLN A 171 -28.17 37.03 -35.85
C GLN A 171 -29.24 38.13 -35.85
N LEU A 172 -29.75 38.52 -34.68
CA LEU A 172 -30.73 39.61 -34.54
C LEU A 172 -30.14 41.01 -34.79
N LYS A 173 -28.82 41.16 -34.69
CA LYS A 173 -28.12 42.43 -34.93
C LYS A 173 -27.93 42.74 -36.43
N ARG A 174 -28.29 41.82 -37.33
CA ARG A 174 -28.17 41.99 -38.78
C ARG A 174 -29.44 42.53 -39.43
#